data_AF-A0A7J7GEQ9-F1
#
_entry.id   AF-A0A7J7GEQ9-F1
#
_cell.length_a   1.000
_cell.length_b   1.000
_cell.length_c   1.000
_cell.angle_alpha   90.00
_cell.angle_beta   90.00
_cell.angle_gamma   90.00
#
_symmetry.space_group_name_H-M   'P 1'
#
loop_
_entity.id
_entity.type
_entity.pdbx_description
1 polymer ?
#
loop_
_entity_poly.entity_id
_entity_poly.type
_entity_poly.pdbx_seq_one_letter_code
_entity_poly.pdbx_strand_id
1 'polypeptide(L)'
;MDVDPTLKQVFNRSMATKSSVDRKKILETCKGFEGLTSLVDVGGGIGTTLTAVVSKYPSIKGINFDLPWVIQSAPSYPGTILILL
;
A
#
# COMPACT_ATOMS: atom_id res chain seq x y z
N MET A 1 21.52 -6.04 -16.20
CA MET A 1 21.93 -5.34 -14.97
C MET A 1 21.54 -6.21 -13.80
N ASP A 2 22.50 -6.95 -13.25
CA ASP A 2 22.28 -7.73 -12.03
C ASP A 2 22.12 -6.76 -10.86
N VAL A 3 20.88 -6.57 -10.47
CA VAL A 3 20.51 -5.79 -9.29
C VAL A 3 20.81 -6.63 -8.05
N ASP A 4 21.89 -6.26 -7.37
CA ASP A 4 22.37 -6.85 -6.13
C ASP A 4 21.20 -7.17 -5.17
N PRO A 5 20.98 -8.45 -4.80
CA PRO A 5 19.92 -8.86 -3.90
C PRO A 5 19.93 -8.13 -2.55
N THR A 6 21.11 -7.77 -2.07
CA THR A 6 21.32 -7.02 -0.83
C THR A 6 20.83 -5.59 -0.98
N LEU A 7 21.19 -4.94 -2.09
CA LEU A 7 20.75 -3.58 -2.39
C LEU A 7 19.23 -3.50 -2.53
N LYS A 8 18.61 -4.49 -3.18
CA LYS A 8 17.15 -4.61 -3.26
C LYS A 8 16.49 -4.71 -1.90
N GLN A 9 17.00 -5.58 -1.01
CA GLN A 9 16.44 -5.72 0.33
C GLN A 9 16.57 -4.43 1.15
N VAL A 10 17.75 -3.78 1.11
CA VAL A 10 17.98 -2.51 1.81
C VAL A 10 17.06 -1.42 1.27
N PHE A 11 16.92 -1.32 -0.06
CA PHE A 11 16.03 -0.35 -0.68
C PHE A 11 14.57 -0.56 -0.27
N ASN A 12 14.07 -1.80 -0.38
CA ASN A 12 12.69 -2.12 -0.02
C ASN A 12 12.41 -1.86 1.47
N ARG A 13 13.36 -2.20 2.35
CA ARG A 13 13.24 -1.93 3.79
C ARG A 13 13.21 -0.43 4.08
N SER A 14 14.15 0.34 3.54
CA SER A 14 14.21 1.79 3.73
C SER A 14 12.94 2.49 3.24
N MET A 15 12.43 2.09 2.06
CA MET A 15 11.17 2.60 1.51
C MET A 15 9.98 2.26 2.40
N ALA A 16 9.90 1.03 2.91
CA ALA A 16 8.83 0.62 3.83
C ALA A 16 8.86 1.40 5.16
N THR A 17 10.06 1.65 5.71
CA THR A 17 10.23 2.44 6.94
C THR A 17 9.82 3.89 6.72
N LYS A 18 10.32 4.54 5.65
CA LYS A 18 9.97 5.93 5.34
C LYS A 18 8.47 6.09 5.05
N SER A 19 7.90 5.19 4.26
CA SER A 19 6.45 5.15 3.98
C SER A 19 5.63 5.04 5.27
N SER A 20 6.11 4.32 6.29
CA SER A 20 5.38 4.19 7.55
C SER A 20 5.30 5.48 8.36
N VAL A 21 6.34 6.32 8.32
CA VAL A 21 6.34 7.64 8.98
C VAL A 21 5.41 8.60 8.23
N ASP A 22 5.55 8.66 6.90
CA ASP A 22 4.74 9.56 6.05
C ASP A 22 3.25 9.17 6.09
N ARG A 23 2.94 7.87 6.08
CA ARG A 23 1.57 7.33 6.18
C ARG A 23 0.87 7.72 7.48
N LYS A 24 1.57 7.68 8.62
CA LYS A 24 0.98 8.09 9.91
C LYS A 24 0.57 9.57 9.87
N LYS A 25 1.46 10.43 9.38
CA LYS A 25 1.20 11.88 9.28
C LYS A 25 0.10 12.22 8.28
N ILE A 26 0.06 11.52 7.14
CA ILE A 26 -1.01 11.67 6.13
C ILE A 26 -2.34 11.22 6.72
N LEU A 27 -2.40 10.07 7.40
CA LEU A 27 -3.63 9.63 8.03
C LEU A 27 -4.10 10.62 9.10
N GLU A 28 -3.20 11.22 9.88
CA GLU A 28 -3.55 12.20 10.91
C GLU A 28 -4.08 13.53 10.34
N THR A 29 -3.52 14.01 9.23
CA THR A 29 -3.79 15.38 8.73
C THR A 29 -4.66 15.44 7.47
N CYS A 30 -4.70 14.36 6.68
CA CYS A 30 -5.44 14.31 5.42
C CYS A 30 -6.87 13.82 5.66
N LYS A 31 -7.83 14.73 5.50
CA LYS A 31 -9.27 14.43 5.47
C LYS A 31 -9.78 14.06 4.08
N GLY A 32 -8.92 14.03 3.06
CA GLY A 32 -9.32 13.77 1.67
C GLY A 32 -9.90 12.37 1.42
N PHE A 33 -9.83 11.47 2.41
CA PHE A 33 -10.42 10.14 2.37
C PHE A 33 -11.81 10.07 3.02
N GLU A 34 -12.25 11.09 3.73
CA GLU A 34 -13.58 11.12 4.37
C GLU A 34 -14.69 11.09 3.30
N GLY A 35 -15.69 10.23 3.51
CA GLY A 35 -16.84 10.10 2.60
C GLY A 35 -16.57 9.30 1.32
N LEU A 36 -15.33 8.86 1.07
CA LEU A 36 -15.06 7.95 -0.05
C LEU A 36 -15.74 6.59 0.18
N THR A 37 -16.26 6.02 -0.91
CA THR A 37 -16.80 4.65 -0.93
C THR A 37 -15.79 3.67 -1.51
N SER A 38 -14.82 4.13 -2.31
CA SER A 38 -13.82 3.30 -2.97
C SER A 38 -12.52 4.07 -3.19
N LEU A 39 -11.40 3.35 -3.17
CA LEU A 39 -10.05 3.90 -3.36
C LEU A 39 -9.17 2.89 -4.10
N VAL A 40 -8.42 3.38 -5.09
CA VAL A 40 -7.42 2.59 -5.83
C VAL A 40 -6.03 3.13 -5.53
N ASP A 41 -5.11 2.27 -5.10
CA ASP A 41 -3.70 2.58 -4.88
C ASP A 41 -2.88 2.03 -6.06
N VAL A 42 -2.48 2.91 -6.98
CA VAL A 42 -1.77 2.56 -8.22
C VAL A 42 -0.26 2.62 -7.97
N GLY A 43 0.43 1.50 -8.23
CA GLY A 43 1.82 1.33 -7.79
C GLY A 43 1.92 1.18 -6.27
N GLY A 44 0.87 0.64 -5.64
CA GLY A 44 0.75 0.52 -4.17
C GLY A 44 1.68 -0.54 -3.55
N GLY A 45 2.47 -1.23 -4.37
CA GLY A 45 3.38 -2.28 -3.96
C GLY A 45 2.61 -3.45 -3.37
N ILE A 46 3.06 -3.92 -2.21
CA ILE A 46 2.38 -4.97 -1.46
C ILE A 46 1.13 -4.47 -0.72
N GLY A 47 0.67 -3.22 -0.89
CA GLY A 47 -0.61 -2.75 -0.35
C GLY A 47 -0.58 -2.19 1.08
N THR A 48 0.59 -2.00 1.69
CA THR A 48 0.74 -1.50 3.07
C THR A 48 0.08 -0.12 3.29
N THR A 49 0.12 0.76 2.29
CA THR A 49 -0.46 2.11 2.37
C THR A 49 -1.98 2.03 2.39
N LEU A 50 -2.56 1.40 1.36
CA LEU A 50 -4.00 1.17 1.26
C LEU A 50 -4.57 0.49 2.51
N THR A 51 -3.90 -0.54 3.04
CA THR A 51 -4.32 -1.25 4.26
C THR A 51 -4.47 -0.30 5.45
N ALA A 52 -3.56 0.67 5.62
CA ALA A 52 -3.68 1.63 6.71
C ALA A 52 -4.83 2.63 6.49
N VAL A 53 -5.10 3.01 5.23
CA VAL A 53 -6.23 3.88 4.89
C VAL A 53 -7.55 3.18 5.18
N VAL A 54 -7.76 1.96 4.69
CA VAL A 54 -9.01 1.21 4.92
C VAL A 54 -9.18 0.80 6.39
N SER A 55 -8.08 0.60 7.13
CA SER A 55 -8.15 0.37 8.58
C SER A 55 -8.66 1.61 9.34
N LYS A 56 -8.33 2.81 8.87
CA LYS A 56 -8.83 4.07 9.45
C LYS A 56 -10.24 4.43 8.95
N TYR A 57 -10.57 4.08 7.70
CA TYR A 57 -11.86 4.37 7.07
C TYR A 57 -12.51 3.07 6.58
N PRO A 58 -13.13 2.28 7.47
CA PRO A 58 -13.63 0.94 7.14
C PRO A 58 -14.76 0.90 6.10
N SER A 59 -15.39 2.04 5.82
CA SER A 59 -16.40 2.18 4.76
C SER A 59 -15.80 2.18 3.36
N ILE A 60 -14.49 2.43 3.21
CA ILE A 60 -13.81 2.46 1.92
C ILE A 60 -13.53 1.04 1.44
N LYS A 61 -13.92 0.75 0.21
CA LYS A 61 -13.48 -0.44 -0.53
C LYS A 61 -12.14 -0.14 -1.23
N GLY A 62 -11.09 -0.89 -0.89
CA GLY A 62 -9.76 -0.73 -1.46
C GLY A 62 -9.52 -1.57 -2.72
N ILE A 63 -8.68 -1.08 -3.62
CA ILE A 63 -8.09 -1.86 -4.71
C ILE A 63 -6.60 -1.54 -4.74
N ASN A 64 -5.75 -2.56 -4.60
CA ASN A 64 -4.31 -2.39 -4.73
C ASN A 64 -3.90 -2.83 -6.13
N PHE A 65 -3.24 -1.95 -6.87
CA PHE A 65 -2.87 -2.19 -8.26
C PHE A 65 -1.35 -2.05 -8.42
N ASP A 66 -0.69 -3.11 -8.87
CA ASP A 66 0.75 -3.12 -9.12
C ASP A 66 1.10 -4.23 -10.14
N LEU A 67 2.36 -4.34 -10.52
CA LEU A 67 2.85 -5.35 -11.44
C LEU A 67 2.58 -6.78 -10.91
N PRO A 68 2.34 -7.77 -11.80
CA PRO A 68 1.98 -9.13 -11.40
C PRO A 68 2.96 -9.79 -10.41
N TRP A 69 4.26 -9.56 -10.58
CA TRP A 69 5.31 -10.14 -9.73
C TRP A 69 5.40 -9.49 -8.35
N VAL A 70 4.97 -8.24 -8.21
CA VAL A 70 4.90 -7.53 -6.93
C VAL A 70 3.70 -8.05 -6.14
N ILE A 71 2.54 -8.12 -6.79
CA ILE A 71 1.30 -8.64 -6.23
C ILE A 71 1.44 -10.07 -5.70
N GLN A 72 2.14 -10.95 -6.42
CA GLN A 72 2.37 -12.34 -5.98
C GLN A 72 3.12 -12.44 -4.64
N SER A 73 3.88 -11.40 -4.28
CA SER A 73 4.59 -11.31 -3.00
C SER A 73 3.82 -10.59 -1.90
N ALA A 74 2.61 -10.09 -2.18
CA ALA A 74 1.79 -9.37 -1.22
C ALA A 74 1.08 -10.34 -0.26
N PRO A 75 0.99 -10.02 1.04
CA PRO A 75 0.22 -10.82 1.98
C PRO A 75 -1.28 -10.66 1.73
N SER A 76 -2.07 -11.67 2.10
CA SER A 76 -3.53 -11.56 2.08
C SER A 76 -4.00 -10.58 3.16
N TYR A 77 -4.72 -9.53 2.76
CA TYR A 77 -5.31 -8.56 3.69
C TYR A 77 -6.79 -8.91 3.95
N PRO A 78 -7.24 -8.88 5.22
CA PRO A 78 -8.65 -9.08 5.54
C PRO A 78 -9.48 -7.87 5.12
N GLY A 79 -10.48 -8.09 4.27
CA GLY A 79 -11.40 -7.06 3.80
C GLY A 79 -10.99 -6.47 2.44
N THR A 80 -12.02 -6.15 1.65
CA THR A 80 -12.11 -5.50 0.33
C THR A 80 -10.83 -4.86 -0.22
N ILE A 81 -9.81 -5.65 -0.54
CA ILE A 81 -8.69 -5.26 -1.39
C ILE A 81 -8.74 -6.17 -2.60
N LEU A 82 -9.32 -5.66 -3.68
CA LEU A 82 -9.24 -6.35 -4.97
C LEU A 82 -7.85 -6.10 -5.54
N ILE A 83 -7.21 -7.16 -6.05
CA ILE A 83 -5.92 -7.04 -6.69
C ILE A 83 -6.13 -7.21 -8.20
N LEU A 84 -5.76 -6.19 -8.97
CA LEU A 84 -5.91 -6.17 -10.42
C LEU A 84 -4.53 -6.00 -11.06
N LEU A 85 -4.35 -6.66 -12.22
CA LEU A 85 -3.14 -6.63 -13.06
C LEU A 85 -3.17 -5.48 -14.05
#